data_AF-A0A3D4A6J0-F1
#
_entry.id   AF-A0A3D4A6J0-F1
#
_cell.length_a   1.000
_cell.length_b   1.000
_cell.length_c   1.000
_cell.angle_alpha   90.00
_cell.angle_beta   90.00
_cell.angle_gamma   90.00
#
_symmetry.space_group_name_H-M   'P 1'
#
loop_
_entity.id
_entity.type
_entity.pdbx_description
1 polymer ?
#
loop_
_entity_poly.entity_id
_entity_poly.type
_entity_poly.pdbx_seq_one_letter_code
_entity_poly.pdbx_strand_id
1 'polypeptide(L)'
;MVSRQRVFSISPYPIPNRDMRAEAIAITTMVKKSHATAVAAWIPLLVAPAIVISVFPRELPKWAYMWTLAFTIYCGCKWLTWRTYKSERNNTTTVARQFAYMLLWPGLDADAFLNQTKVDDQPTRLELLSAVIKTSVAIACLIWVMPRTAELPVYLRGWFAAVCIVFMLHFGLFHLLSIAWRFKGVQARKLMNAPLLSTSLTEFWGKRWNVAFRDLTHKFLFRPLLRKLGANGALIVGFIMSGLIHDLVISVPAGGGYGEPTLYFMIQAIGVSIQKSEFASALKLDRGFRGWVVTTAFLLGPVVLLFHKPFMAEIMVPFTDLIGG
;
A
#
# COMPACT_ATOMS: atom_id res chain seq x y z
N MET A 1 -46.14 43.49 -58.92
CA MET A 1 -45.33 44.30 -57.98
C MET A 1 -46.26 44.64 -56.81
N VAL A 2 -46.06 44.30 -55.55
CA VAL A 2 -44.88 44.05 -54.72
C VAL A 2 -45.24 42.99 -53.66
N SER A 3 -44.31 42.10 -53.36
CA SER A 3 -44.41 41.03 -52.35
C SER A 3 -43.88 41.52 -50.98
N ARG A 4 -44.50 41.00 -49.92
CA ARG A 4 -44.25 41.26 -48.48
C ARG A 4 -42.83 40.89 -48.04
N GLN A 5 -42.23 41.70 -47.16
CA GLN A 5 -41.19 41.25 -46.22
C GLN A 5 -41.74 41.22 -44.80
N ARG A 6 -41.69 40.04 -44.16
CA ARG A 6 -41.89 39.83 -42.72
C ARG A 6 -40.51 39.61 -42.10
N VAL A 7 -40.10 40.48 -41.18
CA VAL A 7 -38.90 40.32 -40.37
C VAL A 7 -39.24 39.41 -39.19
N PHE A 8 -38.64 38.21 -39.15
CA PHE A 8 -38.67 37.33 -37.96
C PHE A 8 -37.40 37.58 -37.13
N SER A 9 -37.57 38.11 -35.92
CA SER A 9 -36.54 38.19 -34.89
C SER A 9 -36.42 36.82 -34.21
N ILE A 10 -35.30 36.13 -34.39
CA ILE A 10 -34.96 34.89 -33.68
C ILE A 10 -33.97 35.26 -32.57
N SER A 11 -34.39 35.14 -31.31
CA SER A 11 -33.49 35.19 -30.15
C SER A 11 -32.75 33.85 -30.02
N PRO A 12 -31.40 33.79 -29.89
CA PRO A 12 -30.67 32.52 -30.08
C PRO A 12 -30.50 31.63 -28.85
N TYR A 13 -31.03 31.94 -27.66
CA TYR A 13 -30.85 31.06 -26.49
C TYR A 13 -32.09 30.99 -25.58
N PRO A 14 -32.63 29.79 -25.30
CA PRO A 14 -33.70 29.65 -24.32
C PRO A 14 -33.15 29.97 -22.93
N ILE A 15 -33.77 30.93 -22.25
CA ILE A 15 -33.50 31.24 -20.84
C ILE A 15 -33.82 29.98 -20.03
N PRO A 16 -32.88 29.42 -19.26
CA PRO A 16 -33.11 28.16 -18.57
C PRO A 16 -34.26 28.31 -17.56
N ASN A 17 -35.31 27.47 -17.69
CA ASN A 17 -36.42 27.36 -16.74
C ASN A 17 -35.86 27.18 -15.31
N ARG A 18 -36.56 27.74 -14.32
CA ARG A 18 -36.27 27.68 -12.87
C ARG A 18 -35.92 26.26 -12.40
N ASP A 19 -36.52 25.23 -12.97
CA ASP A 19 -36.25 23.81 -12.64
C ASP A 19 -34.85 23.36 -13.08
N MET A 20 -34.39 23.74 -14.28
CA MET A 20 -33.03 23.43 -14.74
C MET A 20 -31.95 24.17 -13.92
N ARG A 21 -32.26 25.39 -13.46
CA ARG A 21 -31.36 26.12 -12.53
C ARG A 21 -31.28 25.42 -11.18
N ALA A 22 -32.41 24.92 -10.66
CA ALA A 22 -32.46 24.18 -9.40
C ALA A 22 -31.67 22.85 -9.48
N GLU A 23 -31.81 22.08 -10.57
CA GLU A 23 -31.01 20.88 -10.82
C GLU A 23 -29.51 21.18 -10.94
N ALA A 24 -29.13 22.22 -11.68
CA ALA A 24 -27.73 22.62 -11.83
C ALA A 24 -27.11 23.03 -10.48
N ILE A 25 -27.86 23.76 -9.63
CA ILE A 25 -27.43 24.12 -8.27
C ILE A 25 -27.32 22.87 -7.39
N ALA A 26 -28.28 21.95 -7.46
CA ALA A 26 -28.26 20.70 -6.71
C ALA A 26 -27.05 19.84 -7.09
N ILE A 27 -26.79 19.65 -8.38
CA ILE A 27 -25.61 18.93 -8.89
C ILE A 27 -24.32 19.60 -8.43
N THR A 28 -24.21 20.92 -8.57
CA THR A 28 -23.01 21.67 -8.15
C THR A 28 -22.79 21.55 -6.64
N THR A 29 -23.85 21.61 -5.84
CA THR A 29 -23.80 21.47 -4.38
C THR A 29 -23.40 20.05 -3.98
N MET A 30 -23.95 19.03 -4.64
CA MET A 30 -23.57 17.62 -4.44
C MET A 30 -22.09 17.40 -4.79
N VAL A 31 -21.62 17.95 -5.92
CA VAL A 31 -20.20 17.85 -6.34
C VAL A 31 -19.28 18.55 -5.34
N LYS A 32 -19.62 19.76 -4.88
CA LYS A 32 -18.85 20.48 -3.84
C LYS A 32 -18.81 19.70 -2.52
N LYS A 33 -19.95 19.16 -2.08
CA LYS A 33 -20.04 18.34 -0.85
C LYS A 33 -19.18 17.08 -0.97
N SER A 34 -19.23 16.41 -2.12
CA SER A 34 -18.40 15.22 -2.41
C SER A 34 -16.90 15.55 -2.39
N HIS A 35 -16.48 16.67 -2.98
CA HIS A 35 -15.09 17.13 -2.92
C HIS A 35 -14.65 17.46 -1.49
N ALA A 36 -15.46 18.21 -0.73
CA ALA A 36 -15.14 18.55 0.66
C ALA A 36 -14.98 17.30 1.53
N THR A 37 -15.86 16.29 1.37
CA THR A 37 -15.74 15.01 2.07
C THR A 37 -14.50 14.22 1.66
N ALA A 38 -14.07 14.33 0.40
CA ALA A 38 -12.85 13.66 -0.08
C ALA A 38 -11.57 14.32 0.44
N VAL A 39 -11.54 15.65 0.59
CA VAL A 39 -10.41 16.37 1.18
C VAL A 39 -10.32 16.11 2.69
N ALA A 40 -11.44 16.17 3.41
CA ALA A 40 -11.48 15.89 4.84
C ALA A 40 -11.02 14.46 5.19
N ALA A 41 -11.15 13.50 4.26
CA ALA A 41 -10.69 12.12 4.46
C ALA A 41 -9.16 12.01 4.64
N TRP A 42 -8.38 13.00 4.21
CA TRP A 42 -6.92 13.01 4.37
C TRP A 42 -6.45 13.45 5.76
N ILE A 43 -7.30 14.15 6.51
CA ILE A 43 -6.91 14.78 7.79
C ILE A 43 -6.27 13.77 8.76
N PRO A 44 -6.87 12.59 9.04
CA PRO A 44 -6.26 11.65 9.98
C PRO A 44 -4.91 11.11 9.52
N LEU A 45 -4.74 10.89 8.21
CA LEU A 45 -3.48 10.39 7.65
C LEU A 45 -2.34 11.41 7.76
N LEU A 46 -2.65 12.71 7.75
CA LEU A 46 -1.65 13.78 7.83
C LEU A 46 -1.39 14.22 9.27
N VAL A 47 -2.45 14.38 10.06
CA VAL A 47 -2.36 14.97 11.41
C VAL A 47 -1.97 13.95 12.46
N ALA A 48 -2.52 12.73 12.41
CA ALA A 48 -2.26 11.76 13.48
C ALA A 48 -0.79 11.31 13.56
N PRO A 49 -0.07 11.03 12.45
CA PRO A 49 1.36 10.74 12.53
C PRO A 49 2.18 11.92 13.08
N ALA A 50 1.82 13.16 12.72
CA ALA A 50 2.49 14.36 13.24
C ALA A 50 2.29 14.51 14.76
N ILE A 51 1.10 14.19 15.26
CA ILE A 51 0.83 14.13 16.70
C ILE A 51 1.74 13.08 17.35
N VAL A 52 1.77 11.85 16.84
CA VAL A 52 2.61 10.78 17.38
C VAL A 52 4.07 11.23 17.44
N ILE A 53 4.61 11.79 16.37
CA ILE A 53 6.00 12.29 16.34
C ILE A 53 6.26 13.37 17.41
N SER A 54 5.27 14.22 17.69
CA SER A 54 5.41 15.35 18.60
C SER A 54 5.26 14.98 20.08
N VAL A 55 4.40 13.99 20.38
CA VAL A 55 4.00 13.68 21.76
C VAL A 55 4.41 12.29 22.25
N PHE A 56 5.00 11.45 21.39
CA PHE A 56 5.39 10.10 21.82
C PHE A 56 6.40 10.16 22.97
N PRO A 57 6.15 9.49 24.12
CA PRO A 57 7.04 9.57 25.27
C PRO A 57 8.43 9.03 24.94
N ARG A 58 9.46 9.84 25.22
CA ARG A 58 10.87 9.49 24.91
C ARG A 58 11.40 8.33 25.76
N GLU A 59 10.78 8.07 26.91
CA GLU A 59 11.15 6.96 27.81
C GLU A 59 10.68 5.59 27.31
N LEU A 60 9.76 5.56 26.35
CA LEU A 60 9.27 4.31 25.79
C LEU A 60 10.27 3.73 24.77
N PRO A 61 10.31 2.41 24.60
CA PRO A 61 11.21 1.78 23.64
C PRO A 61 11.01 2.28 22.20
N LYS A 62 12.10 2.43 21.46
CA LYS A 62 12.08 2.90 20.06
C LYS A 62 11.22 2.01 19.15
N TRP A 63 11.16 0.70 19.39
CA TRP A 63 10.28 -0.19 18.64
C TRP A 63 8.79 0.12 18.88
N ALA A 64 8.42 0.54 20.09
CA ALA A 64 7.04 0.93 20.40
C ALA A 64 6.68 2.23 19.67
N TYR A 65 7.64 3.16 19.56
CA TYR A 65 7.47 4.35 18.73
C TYR A 65 7.23 4.00 17.26
N MET A 66 8.08 3.13 16.70
CA MET A 66 7.97 2.67 15.31
C MET A 66 6.61 2.02 15.02
N TRP A 67 6.18 1.06 15.84
CA TRP A 67 4.89 0.39 15.67
C TRP A 67 3.71 1.33 15.85
N THR A 68 3.77 2.26 16.81
CA THR A 68 2.72 3.27 17.01
C THR A 68 2.58 4.14 15.76
N LEU A 69 3.70 4.60 15.20
CA LEU A 69 3.71 5.42 13.98
C LEU A 69 3.21 4.64 12.76
N ALA A 70 3.70 3.41 12.56
CA ALA A 70 3.27 2.53 11.47
C ALA A 70 1.77 2.23 11.53
N PHE A 71 1.25 1.90 12.72
CA PHE A 71 -0.16 1.62 12.94
C PHE A 71 -1.02 2.86 12.72
N THR A 72 -0.55 4.04 13.17
CA THR A 72 -1.26 5.31 12.95
C THR A 72 -1.38 5.65 11.48
N ILE A 73 -0.29 5.53 10.70
CA ILE A 73 -0.31 5.72 9.25
C ILE A 73 -1.25 4.70 8.59
N TYR A 74 -1.16 3.43 9.00
CA TYR A 74 -2.03 2.38 8.51
C TYR A 74 -3.52 2.68 8.76
N CYS A 75 -3.89 3.10 9.97
CA CYS A 75 -5.25 3.52 10.32
C CYS A 75 -5.70 4.74 9.51
N GLY A 76 -4.81 5.71 9.28
CA GLY A 76 -5.06 6.84 8.40
C GLY A 76 -5.36 6.41 6.96
N CYS A 77 -4.59 5.45 6.42
CA CYS A 77 -4.82 4.87 5.10
C CYS A 77 -6.17 4.13 5.04
N LYS A 78 -6.50 3.33 6.06
CA LYS A 78 -7.79 2.64 6.19
C LYS A 78 -8.97 3.60 6.24
N TRP A 79 -8.82 4.68 7.00
CA TRP A 79 -9.81 5.74 7.07
C TRP A 79 -10.01 6.39 5.70
N LEU A 80 -8.91 6.78 5.04
CA LEU A 80 -8.95 7.41 3.72
C LEU A 80 -9.65 6.53 2.68
N THR A 81 -9.31 5.23 2.62
CA THR A 81 -9.90 4.30 1.66
C THR A 81 -11.38 4.05 1.94
N TRP A 82 -11.78 3.93 3.20
CA TRP A 82 -13.18 3.77 3.59
C TRP A 82 -14.01 5.04 3.38
N ARG A 83 -13.48 6.23 3.66
CA ARG A 83 -14.24 7.47 3.45
C ARG A 83 -14.43 7.83 1.99
N THR A 84 -13.65 7.21 1.09
CA THR A 84 -13.65 7.51 -0.34
C THR A 84 -14.02 6.30 -1.21
N TYR A 85 -14.46 5.19 -0.62
CA TYR A 85 -14.98 4.06 -1.40
C TYR A 85 -16.32 4.47 -2.04
N LYS A 86 -16.59 3.94 -3.22
CA LYS A 86 -17.86 4.18 -3.92
C LYS A 86 -18.71 2.93 -3.79
N SER A 87 -19.81 3.04 -3.05
CA SER A 87 -20.82 1.97 -3.00
C SER A 87 -21.44 1.82 -4.38
N GLU A 88 -21.47 0.60 -4.90
CA GLU A 88 -22.19 0.33 -6.15
C GLU A 88 -23.70 0.54 -5.96
N ARG A 89 -24.37 1.04 -7.01
CA ARG A 89 -25.76 1.55 -6.98
C ARG A 89 -26.79 0.53 -6.46
N ASN A 90 -26.48 -0.77 -6.51
CA ASN A 90 -27.35 -1.87 -6.09
C ASN A 90 -26.77 -2.71 -4.92
N ASN A 91 -25.65 -2.29 -4.32
CA ASN A 91 -24.99 -3.07 -3.27
C ASN A 91 -24.93 -2.25 -1.97
N THR A 92 -25.83 -2.57 -1.04
CA THR A 92 -25.80 -2.04 0.33
C THR A 92 -24.89 -2.91 1.18
N THR A 93 -23.69 -2.41 1.46
CA THR A 93 -22.73 -3.08 2.34
C THR A 93 -23.25 -3.06 3.78
N THR A 94 -23.24 -4.20 4.50
CA THR A 94 -23.68 -4.21 5.90
C THR A 94 -22.67 -3.48 6.79
N VAL A 95 -23.16 -2.89 7.89
CA VAL A 95 -22.30 -2.26 8.91
C VAL A 95 -21.25 -3.24 9.44
N ALA A 96 -21.63 -4.51 9.63
CA ALA A 96 -20.71 -5.58 10.01
C ALA A 96 -19.57 -5.80 8.99
N ARG A 97 -19.86 -5.70 7.68
CA ARG A 97 -18.83 -5.80 6.62
C ARG A 97 -17.85 -4.63 6.67
N GLN A 98 -18.32 -3.44 7.04
CA GLN A 98 -17.45 -2.27 7.21
C GLN A 98 -16.55 -2.40 8.44
N PHE A 99 -17.07 -2.88 9.57
CA PHE A 99 -16.24 -3.21 10.73
C PHE A 99 -15.22 -4.31 10.42
N ALA A 100 -15.63 -5.35 9.69
CA ALA A 100 -14.73 -6.40 9.24
C ALA A 100 -13.61 -5.85 8.34
N TYR A 101 -13.92 -4.92 7.44
CA TYR A 101 -12.89 -4.24 6.64
C TYR A 101 -11.89 -3.48 7.52
N MET A 102 -12.38 -2.78 8.55
CA MET A 102 -11.52 -1.97 9.41
C MET A 102 -10.62 -2.79 10.32
N LEU A 103 -11.14 -3.87 10.90
CA LEU A 103 -10.47 -4.57 12.01
C LEU A 103 -9.92 -5.95 11.63
N LEU A 104 -10.53 -6.62 10.65
CA LEU A 104 -10.28 -8.03 10.38
C LEU A 104 -9.63 -8.29 9.01
N TRP A 105 -9.35 -7.24 8.24
CA TRP A 105 -8.67 -7.34 6.95
C TRP A 105 -7.53 -6.33 6.83
N PRO A 106 -6.26 -6.77 6.65
CA PRO A 106 -5.14 -5.85 6.50
C PRO A 106 -5.12 -5.06 5.17
N GLY A 107 -5.84 -5.49 4.14
CA GLY A 107 -5.77 -4.87 2.81
C GLY A 107 -6.39 -3.47 2.72
N LEU A 108 -5.88 -2.63 1.82
CA LEU A 108 -6.25 -1.22 1.68
C LEU A 108 -7.19 -0.92 0.49
N ASP A 109 -7.73 -1.94 -0.15
CA ASP A 109 -8.73 -1.78 -1.21
C ASP A 109 -10.15 -1.93 -0.63
N ALA A 110 -10.75 -0.80 -0.24
CA ALA A 110 -12.11 -0.76 0.30
C ALA A 110 -13.15 -1.11 -0.76
N ASP A 111 -12.94 -0.70 -2.01
CA ASP A 111 -13.87 -0.96 -3.11
C ASP A 111 -13.95 -2.48 -3.36
N ALA A 112 -12.81 -3.19 -3.43
CA ALA A 112 -12.80 -4.64 -3.61
C ALA A 112 -13.40 -5.42 -2.41
N PHE A 113 -13.14 -5.00 -1.18
CA PHE A 113 -13.61 -5.75 -0.01
C PHE A 113 -15.10 -5.55 0.29
N LEU A 114 -15.57 -4.31 0.13
CA LEU A 114 -16.92 -3.90 0.48
C LEU A 114 -17.91 -4.15 -0.67
N ASN A 115 -17.49 -4.03 -1.93
CA ASN A 115 -18.37 -4.34 -3.05
C ASN A 115 -18.48 -5.86 -3.28
N GLN A 116 -19.71 -6.38 -3.34
CA GLN A 116 -19.97 -7.80 -3.57
C GLN A 116 -19.69 -8.14 -5.03
N THR A 117 -18.49 -8.60 -5.28
CA THR A 117 -18.04 -9.03 -6.59
C THR A 117 -17.70 -10.52 -6.49
N LYS A 118 -18.30 -11.35 -7.36
CA LYS A 118 -18.00 -12.78 -7.41
C LYS A 118 -16.50 -13.00 -7.52
N VAL A 119 -15.98 -13.96 -6.77
CA VAL A 119 -14.56 -14.32 -6.74
C VAL A 119 -14.36 -15.69 -7.35
N ASP A 120 -13.66 -15.74 -8.48
CA ASP A 120 -13.30 -16.99 -9.15
C ASP A 120 -12.01 -17.63 -8.56
N ASP A 121 -11.22 -16.88 -7.79
CA ASP A 121 -10.02 -17.37 -7.12
C ASP A 121 -10.38 -17.94 -5.73
N GLN A 122 -10.75 -19.23 -5.67
CA GLN A 122 -10.99 -19.95 -4.41
C GLN A 122 -9.67 -20.53 -3.84
N PRO A 123 -9.42 -20.37 -2.53
CA PRO A 123 -8.17 -20.83 -1.93
C PRO A 123 -8.11 -22.36 -1.89
N THR A 124 -6.94 -22.93 -2.21
CA THR A 124 -6.74 -24.38 -2.19
C THR A 124 -6.31 -24.87 -0.79
N ARG A 125 -6.52 -26.16 -0.50
CA ARG A 125 -6.04 -26.76 0.75
C ARG A 125 -4.52 -26.68 0.89
N LEU A 126 -3.79 -26.81 -0.22
CA LEU A 126 -2.34 -26.68 -0.25
C LEU A 126 -1.90 -25.25 0.07
N GLU A 127 -2.64 -24.26 -0.41
CA GLU A 127 -2.41 -22.85 -0.06
C GLU A 127 -2.60 -22.61 1.44
N LEU A 128 -3.68 -23.13 2.03
CA LEU A 128 -3.92 -23.05 3.47
C LEU A 128 -2.81 -23.73 4.27
N LEU A 129 -2.46 -24.97 3.92
CA LEU A 129 -1.39 -25.70 4.58
C LEU A 129 -0.07 -24.93 4.51
N SER A 130 0.27 -24.37 3.35
CA SER A 130 1.47 -23.56 3.17
C SER A 130 1.48 -22.32 4.06
N ALA A 131 0.35 -21.60 4.16
CA ALA A 131 0.24 -20.42 5.01
C ALA A 131 0.34 -20.79 6.51
N VAL A 132 -0.30 -21.88 6.93
CA VAL A 132 -0.19 -22.40 8.31
C VAL A 132 1.25 -22.79 8.63
N ILE A 133 1.91 -23.58 7.78
CA ILE A 133 3.30 -24.00 8.00
C ILE A 133 4.23 -22.78 8.12
N LYS A 134 4.17 -21.83 7.19
CA LYS A 134 5.00 -20.61 7.24
C LYS A 134 4.79 -19.83 8.53
N THR A 135 3.54 -19.70 8.96
CA THR A 135 3.18 -18.99 10.19
C THR A 135 3.74 -19.72 11.41
N SER A 136 3.48 -21.03 11.52
CA SER A 136 3.92 -21.85 12.65
C SER A 136 5.43 -21.91 12.76
N VAL A 137 6.14 -22.07 11.64
CA VAL A 137 7.61 -22.08 11.60
C VAL A 137 8.16 -20.72 12.02
N ALA A 138 7.62 -19.61 11.51
CA ALA A 138 8.08 -18.28 11.89
C ALA A 138 7.86 -17.99 13.39
N ILE A 139 6.70 -18.37 13.94
CA ILE A 139 6.41 -18.25 15.38
C ILE A 139 7.36 -19.13 16.20
N ALA A 140 7.56 -20.39 15.78
CA ALA A 140 8.50 -21.31 16.41
C ALA A 140 9.94 -20.75 16.43
N CYS A 141 10.39 -20.15 15.32
CA CYS A 141 11.69 -19.48 15.26
C CYS A 141 11.77 -18.28 16.21
N LEU A 142 10.73 -17.45 16.31
CA LEU A 142 10.70 -16.32 17.23
C LEU A 142 10.73 -16.75 18.70
N ILE A 143 9.99 -17.80 19.08
CA ILE A 143 9.86 -18.21 20.48
C ILE A 143 11.03 -19.11 20.91
N TRP A 144 11.47 -20.04 20.06
CA TRP A 144 12.45 -21.06 20.45
C TRP A 144 13.85 -20.82 19.91
N VAL A 145 14.00 -20.26 18.71
CA VAL A 145 15.34 -20.06 18.12
C VAL A 145 15.92 -18.70 18.48
N MET A 146 15.11 -17.63 18.42
CA MET A 146 15.56 -16.26 18.66
C MET A 146 16.31 -16.07 19.99
N PRO A 147 15.86 -16.61 21.14
CA PRO A 147 16.59 -16.45 22.41
C PRO A 147 17.97 -17.10 22.40
N ARG A 148 18.17 -18.11 21.56
CA ARG A 148 19.44 -18.85 21.42
C ARG A 148 20.43 -18.17 20.45
N THR A 149 20.06 -17.02 19.88
CA THR A 149 20.90 -16.27 18.95
C THR A 149 21.67 -15.11 19.60
N ALA A 150 21.72 -15.06 20.94
CA ALA A 150 22.34 -13.97 21.69
C ALA A 150 23.83 -13.75 21.36
N GLU A 151 24.55 -14.82 21.00
CA GLU A 151 25.97 -14.76 20.63
C GLU A 151 26.20 -14.29 19.19
N LEU A 152 25.16 -14.21 18.35
CA LEU A 152 25.32 -13.74 16.98
C LEU A 152 25.58 -12.23 16.96
N PRO A 153 26.36 -11.74 15.96
CA PRO A 153 26.47 -10.31 15.71
C PRO A 153 25.08 -9.65 15.61
N VAL A 154 24.88 -8.54 16.32
CA VAL A 154 23.58 -7.83 16.44
C VAL A 154 22.90 -7.62 15.08
N TYR A 155 23.68 -7.34 14.05
CA TYR A 155 23.16 -7.14 12.70
C TYR A 155 22.58 -8.42 12.07
N LEU A 156 23.25 -9.57 12.22
CA LEU A 156 22.74 -10.86 11.74
C LEU A 156 21.51 -11.29 12.54
N ARG A 157 21.54 -11.07 13.86
CA ARG A 157 20.41 -11.29 14.75
C ARG A 157 19.19 -10.45 14.34
N GLY A 158 19.39 -9.18 14.02
CA GLY A 158 18.34 -8.29 13.51
C GLY A 158 17.76 -8.73 12.17
N TRP A 159 18.59 -9.22 11.24
CA TRP A 159 18.10 -9.81 9.99
C TRP A 159 17.28 -11.07 10.22
N PHE A 160 17.73 -11.96 11.11
CA PHE A 160 16.98 -13.16 11.46
C PHE A 160 15.61 -12.80 12.07
N ALA A 161 15.57 -11.83 12.99
CA ALA A 161 14.35 -11.26 13.54
C ALA A 161 13.43 -10.69 12.45
N ALA A 162 13.95 -9.85 11.57
CA ALA A 162 13.18 -9.23 10.48
C ALA A 162 12.57 -10.28 9.54
N VAL A 163 13.33 -11.30 9.14
CA VAL A 163 12.85 -12.41 8.31
C VAL A 163 11.71 -13.14 9.02
N CYS A 164 11.88 -13.49 10.29
CA CYS A 164 10.86 -14.18 11.06
C CYS A 164 9.56 -13.36 11.18
N ILE A 165 9.66 -12.06 11.48
CA ILE A 165 8.49 -11.16 11.55
C ILE A 165 7.80 -11.03 10.19
N VAL A 166 8.56 -10.85 9.10
CA VAL A 166 8.01 -10.74 7.75
C VAL A 166 7.30 -12.03 7.34
N PHE A 167 7.87 -13.19 7.64
CA PHE A 167 7.22 -14.47 7.36
C PHE A 167 5.97 -14.68 8.22
N MET A 168 6.02 -14.37 9.51
CA MET A 168 4.89 -14.48 10.43
C MET A 168 3.73 -13.57 9.99
N LEU A 169 3.99 -12.29 9.70
CA LEU A 169 2.96 -11.31 9.38
C LEU A 169 2.53 -11.37 7.91
N HIS A 170 3.45 -11.10 6.98
CA HIS A 170 3.10 -10.87 5.58
C HIS A 170 2.84 -12.15 4.79
N PHE A 171 3.65 -13.20 5.02
CA PHE A 171 3.50 -14.49 4.34
C PHE A 171 2.68 -15.51 5.13
N GLY A 172 2.37 -15.20 6.39
CA GLY A 172 1.62 -16.04 7.31
C GLY A 172 0.23 -15.47 7.63
N LEU A 173 0.13 -14.66 8.68
CA LEU A 173 -1.13 -14.11 9.21
C LEU A 173 -1.97 -13.41 8.13
N PHE A 174 -1.39 -12.50 7.34
CA PHE A 174 -2.14 -11.78 6.31
C PHE A 174 -2.60 -12.72 5.18
N HIS A 175 -1.84 -13.78 4.91
CA HIS A 175 -2.22 -14.82 3.97
C HIS A 175 -3.37 -15.67 4.52
N LEU A 176 -3.32 -16.06 5.80
CA LEU A 176 -4.43 -16.76 6.47
C LEU A 176 -5.72 -15.93 6.49
N LEU A 177 -5.63 -14.63 6.78
CA LEU A 177 -6.78 -13.72 6.72
C LEU A 177 -7.33 -13.62 5.29
N SER A 178 -6.45 -13.56 4.28
CA SER A 178 -6.85 -13.54 2.86
C SER A 178 -7.65 -14.80 2.51
N ILE A 179 -7.15 -15.98 2.91
CA ILE A 179 -7.81 -17.26 2.71
C ILE A 179 -9.17 -17.29 3.41
N ALA A 180 -9.24 -16.90 4.70
CA ALA A 180 -10.47 -16.90 5.48
C ALA A 180 -11.57 -16.02 4.84
N TRP A 181 -11.19 -14.87 4.30
CA TRP A 181 -12.13 -13.98 3.61
C TRP A 181 -12.51 -14.47 2.21
N ARG A 182 -11.58 -15.06 1.46
CA ARG A 182 -11.88 -15.63 0.14
C ARG A 182 -12.82 -16.83 0.24
N PHE A 183 -12.69 -17.68 1.27
CA PHE A 183 -13.68 -18.73 1.56
C PHE A 183 -15.08 -18.17 1.82
N LYS A 184 -15.18 -16.95 2.36
CA LYS A 184 -16.46 -16.22 2.54
C LYS A 184 -16.88 -15.44 1.29
N GLY A 185 -16.26 -15.68 0.13
CA GLY A 185 -16.58 -15.03 -1.14
C GLY A 185 -16.21 -13.54 -1.19
N VAL A 186 -15.24 -13.09 -0.40
CA VAL A 186 -14.77 -11.69 -0.40
C VAL A 186 -13.52 -11.54 -1.27
N GLN A 187 -13.37 -10.45 -2.02
CA GLN A 187 -12.16 -10.15 -2.80
C GLN A 187 -10.98 -9.70 -1.92
N ALA A 188 -10.62 -10.53 -0.96
CA ALA A 188 -9.45 -10.35 -0.11
C ALA A 188 -8.24 -11.07 -0.74
N ARG A 189 -7.72 -10.52 -1.83
CA ARG A 189 -6.56 -11.12 -2.53
C ARG A 189 -5.30 -11.12 -1.66
N LYS A 190 -4.38 -12.03 -1.95
CA LYS A 190 -3.10 -12.16 -1.24
C LYS A 190 -2.34 -10.84 -1.29
N LEU A 191 -1.85 -10.38 -0.13
CA LEU A 191 -1.06 -9.15 -0.06
C LEU A 191 0.38 -9.34 -0.54
N MET A 192 0.92 -10.54 -0.36
CA MET A 192 2.17 -11.02 -0.95
C MET A 192 1.88 -12.22 -1.85
N ASN A 193 2.25 -12.14 -3.13
CA ASN A 193 1.94 -13.18 -4.13
C ASN A 193 3.21 -13.71 -4.80
N ALA A 194 3.89 -14.64 -4.12
CA ALA A 194 5.15 -15.25 -4.56
C ALA A 194 6.15 -14.21 -5.14
N PRO A 195 6.51 -13.16 -4.39
CA PRO A 195 7.30 -12.04 -4.88
C PRO A 195 8.69 -12.44 -5.37
N LEU A 196 9.31 -13.46 -4.78
CA LEU A 196 10.62 -13.97 -5.21
C LEU A 196 10.61 -14.62 -6.61
N LEU A 197 9.42 -14.92 -7.17
CA LEU A 197 9.29 -15.44 -8.54
C LEU A 197 9.19 -14.32 -9.60
N SER A 198 9.32 -13.06 -9.20
CA SER A 198 9.22 -11.93 -10.12
C SER A 198 10.37 -11.94 -11.12
N THR A 199 10.05 -11.82 -12.41
CA THR A 199 11.04 -11.74 -13.49
C THR A 199 11.34 -10.30 -13.92
N SER A 200 10.60 -9.33 -13.37
CA SER A 200 10.86 -7.89 -13.50
C SER A 200 10.51 -7.14 -12.22
N LEU A 201 11.14 -5.98 -11.99
CA LEU A 201 10.80 -5.06 -10.90
C LEU A 201 9.37 -4.52 -11.02
N THR A 202 8.88 -4.32 -12.25
CA THR A 202 7.49 -3.91 -12.48
C THR A 202 6.51 -4.98 -12.00
N GLU A 203 6.83 -6.27 -12.22
CA GLU A 203 6.03 -7.38 -11.70
C GLU A 203 6.10 -7.47 -10.18
N PHE A 204 7.30 -7.34 -9.60
CA PHE A 204 7.51 -7.37 -8.15
C PHE A 204 6.67 -6.28 -7.44
N TRP A 205 6.94 -5.01 -7.75
CA TRP A 205 6.30 -3.87 -7.08
C TRP A 205 4.83 -3.67 -7.49
N GLY A 206 4.47 -4.06 -8.71
CA GLY A 206 3.13 -3.82 -9.26
C GLY A 206 2.12 -4.92 -8.96
N LYS A 207 2.56 -6.17 -8.77
CA LYS A 207 1.65 -7.33 -8.72
C LYS A 207 1.87 -8.26 -7.53
N ARG A 208 3.07 -8.33 -6.97
CA ARG A 208 3.46 -9.43 -6.08
C ARG A 208 3.89 -9.01 -4.68
N TRP A 209 4.46 -7.82 -4.51
CA TRP A 209 4.88 -7.28 -3.23
C TRP A 209 3.92 -6.20 -2.74
N ASN A 210 3.55 -6.27 -1.46
CA ASN A 210 2.71 -5.31 -0.74
C ASN A 210 1.55 -4.75 -1.59
N VAL A 211 0.71 -5.65 -2.07
CA VAL A 211 -0.38 -5.34 -2.99
C VAL A 211 -1.36 -4.31 -2.39
N ALA A 212 -1.56 -4.32 -1.08
CA ALA A 212 -2.38 -3.33 -0.38
C ALA A 212 -1.86 -1.90 -0.58
N PHE A 213 -0.56 -1.68 -0.36
CA PHE A 213 0.04 -0.36 -0.55
C PHE A 213 0.07 0.05 -2.03
N ARG A 214 0.28 -0.90 -2.93
CA ARG A 214 0.17 -0.66 -4.38
C ARG A 214 -1.22 -0.18 -4.79
N ASP A 215 -2.30 -0.71 -4.21
CA ASP A 215 -3.66 -0.24 -4.52
C ASP A 215 -3.92 1.17 -4.02
N LEU A 216 -3.49 1.44 -2.78
CA LEU A 216 -3.57 2.76 -2.17
C LEU A 216 -2.84 3.79 -3.04
N THR A 217 -1.57 3.56 -3.32
CA THR A 217 -0.74 4.47 -4.11
C THR A 217 -1.26 4.59 -5.55
N HIS A 218 -1.74 3.51 -6.15
CA HIS A 218 -2.32 3.59 -7.48
C HIS A 218 -3.56 4.51 -7.52
N LYS A 219 -4.46 4.39 -6.52
CA LYS A 219 -5.69 5.19 -6.41
C LYS A 219 -5.41 6.65 -6.08
N PHE A 220 -4.57 6.92 -5.08
CA PHE A 220 -4.41 8.25 -4.50
C PHE A 220 -3.18 9.03 -4.97
N LEU A 221 -2.20 8.36 -5.58
CA LEU A 221 -0.96 9.00 -6.05
C LEU A 221 -0.80 8.86 -7.57
N PHE A 222 -0.77 7.64 -8.10
CA PHE A 222 -0.45 7.39 -9.49
C PHE A 222 -1.52 7.93 -10.45
N ARG A 223 -2.80 7.57 -10.24
CA ARG A 223 -3.89 8.02 -11.13
C ARG A 223 -4.01 9.55 -11.23
N PRO A 224 -3.97 10.33 -10.13
CA PRO A 224 -3.98 11.79 -10.21
C PRO A 224 -2.76 12.38 -10.95
N LEU A 225 -1.58 11.77 -10.78
CA LEU A 225 -0.33 12.27 -11.37
C LEU A 225 -0.15 11.87 -12.83
N LEU A 226 -0.81 10.79 -13.29
CA LEU A 226 -0.66 10.28 -14.66
C LEU A 226 -0.95 11.35 -15.71
N ARG A 227 -1.96 12.19 -15.49
CA ARG A 227 -2.32 13.29 -16.42
C ARG A 227 -1.31 14.44 -16.42
N LYS A 228 -0.58 14.65 -15.33
CA LYS A 228 0.34 15.78 -15.15
C LYS A 228 1.79 15.44 -15.52
N LEU A 229 2.24 14.24 -15.17
CA LEU A 229 3.64 13.83 -15.23
C LEU A 229 3.89 12.62 -16.16
N GLY A 230 2.83 12.06 -16.74
CA GLY A 230 2.91 10.80 -17.48
C GLY A 230 3.21 9.60 -16.58
N ALA A 231 3.30 8.41 -17.18
CA ALA A 231 3.45 7.16 -16.45
C ALA A 231 4.81 7.06 -15.71
N ASN A 232 5.89 7.49 -16.36
CA ASN A 232 7.24 7.43 -15.78
C ASN A 232 7.40 8.44 -14.63
N GLY A 233 6.93 9.68 -14.79
CA GLY A 233 6.98 10.67 -13.73
C GLY A 233 6.14 10.27 -12.51
N ALA A 234 4.92 9.77 -12.73
CA ALA A 234 4.08 9.25 -11.65
C ALA A 234 4.72 8.06 -10.90
N LEU A 235 5.44 7.20 -11.63
CA LEU A 235 6.18 6.08 -11.04
C LEU A 235 7.35 6.57 -10.16
N ILE A 236 8.17 7.50 -10.65
CA ILE A 236 9.29 8.07 -9.90
C ILE A 236 8.81 8.72 -8.60
N VAL A 237 7.75 9.54 -8.68
CA VAL A 237 7.13 10.15 -7.49
C VAL A 237 6.63 9.08 -6.53
N GLY A 238 6.05 7.99 -7.03
CA GLY A 238 5.64 6.84 -6.22
C GLY A 238 6.78 6.23 -5.42
N PHE A 239 7.94 6.01 -6.05
CA PHE A 239 9.12 5.49 -5.39
C PHE A 239 9.71 6.46 -4.36
N ILE A 240 9.83 7.75 -4.69
CA ILE A 240 10.32 8.78 -3.76
C ILE A 240 9.41 8.85 -2.52
N MET A 241 8.10 8.95 -2.72
CA MET A 241 7.14 8.99 -1.61
C MET A 241 7.19 7.72 -0.76
N SER A 242 7.35 6.54 -1.37
CA SER A 242 7.56 5.30 -0.65
C SER A 242 8.83 5.37 0.20
N GLY A 243 9.94 5.85 -0.37
CA GLY A 243 11.19 6.10 0.34
C GLY A 243 11.03 6.96 1.58
N LEU A 244 10.42 8.15 1.43
CA LEU A 244 10.20 9.08 2.52
C LEU A 244 9.32 8.51 3.62
N ILE A 245 8.30 7.71 3.27
CA ILE A 245 7.47 7.02 4.27
C ILE A 245 8.29 5.97 5.02
N HIS A 246 9.20 5.26 4.35
CA HIS A 246 10.08 4.30 5.03
C HIS A 246 11.10 5.02 5.91
N ASP A 247 11.69 6.12 5.48
CA ASP A 247 12.52 6.98 6.35
C ASP A 247 11.76 7.44 7.60
N LEU A 248 10.51 7.88 7.41
CA LEU A 248 9.65 8.33 8.50
C LEU A 248 9.34 7.20 9.50
N VAL A 249 9.09 5.98 9.02
CA VAL A 249 8.65 4.87 9.87
C VAL A 249 9.82 4.07 10.42
N ILE A 250 10.94 3.97 9.71
CA ILE A 250 12.10 3.14 10.04
C ILE A 250 13.20 4.01 10.66
N SER A 251 13.68 5.00 9.92
CA SER A 251 14.88 5.77 10.29
C SER A 251 14.63 6.76 11.42
N VAL A 252 13.47 7.43 11.44
CA VAL A 252 13.10 8.38 12.51
C VAL A 252 13.02 7.68 13.88
N PRO A 253 12.28 6.56 14.06
CA PRO A 253 12.27 5.85 15.34
C PRO A 253 13.59 5.20 15.70
N ALA A 254 14.35 4.69 14.71
CA ALA A 254 15.68 4.13 14.96
C ALA A 254 16.69 5.19 15.43
N GLY A 255 16.51 6.45 15.03
CA GLY A 255 17.42 7.55 15.33
C GLY A 255 18.67 7.57 14.44
N GLY A 256 18.58 7.04 13.22
CA GLY A 256 19.71 6.96 12.29
C GLY A 256 19.33 6.31 10.95
N GLY A 257 20.27 6.28 10.00
CA GLY A 257 20.04 5.73 8.65
C GLY A 257 19.19 6.63 7.74
N TYR A 258 19.13 7.93 8.03
CA TYR A 258 18.31 8.89 7.28
C TYR A 258 18.69 8.96 5.81
N GLY A 259 17.68 8.84 4.95
CA GLY A 259 17.81 8.86 3.50
C GLY A 259 18.20 7.52 2.89
N GLU A 260 18.62 6.53 3.68
CA GLU A 260 18.99 5.20 3.15
C GLU A 260 17.78 4.47 2.56
N PRO A 261 16.60 4.39 3.23
CA PRO A 261 15.38 3.87 2.61
C PRO A 261 14.98 4.64 1.34
N THR A 262 15.05 5.98 1.35
CA THR A 262 14.76 6.76 0.14
C THR A 262 15.70 6.40 -1.01
N LEU A 263 17.00 6.28 -0.74
CA LEU A 263 17.98 5.85 -1.74
C LEU A 263 17.67 4.44 -2.27
N TYR A 264 17.28 3.49 -1.42
CA TYR A 264 16.84 2.16 -1.85
C TYR A 264 15.72 2.25 -2.89
N PHE A 265 14.65 3.00 -2.61
CA PHE A 265 13.52 3.12 -3.54
C PHE A 265 13.88 3.91 -4.81
N MET A 266 14.80 4.86 -4.75
CA MET A 266 15.34 5.53 -5.95
C MET A 266 16.09 4.55 -6.86
N ILE A 267 16.90 3.65 -6.28
CA ILE A 267 17.57 2.58 -7.03
C ILE A 267 16.53 1.67 -7.70
N GLN A 268 15.40 1.37 -7.04
CA GLN A 268 14.31 0.61 -7.66
C GLN A 268 13.68 1.34 -8.84
N ALA A 269 13.45 2.65 -8.73
CA ALA A 269 12.91 3.46 -9.83
C ALA A 269 13.83 3.45 -11.07
N ILE A 270 15.14 3.56 -10.83
CA ILE A 270 16.17 3.44 -11.87
C ILE A 270 16.12 2.03 -12.47
N GLY A 271 16.11 0.98 -11.66
CA GLY A 271 16.03 -0.41 -12.11
C GLY A 271 14.80 -0.69 -12.98
N VAL A 272 13.64 -0.16 -12.60
CA VAL A 272 12.41 -0.25 -13.41
C VAL A 272 12.59 0.45 -14.76
N SER A 273 13.21 1.63 -14.78
CA SER A 273 13.46 2.38 -16.01
C SER A 273 14.43 1.63 -16.94
N ILE A 274 15.49 1.05 -16.37
CA ILE A 274 16.44 0.22 -17.10
C ILE A 274 15.76 -1.00 -17.71
N GLN A 275 14.98 -1.77 -16.93
CA GLN A 275 14.30 -2.96 -17.44
C GLN A 275 13.24 -2.65 -18.51
N LYS A 276 12.72 -1.42 -18.56
CA LYS A 276 11.80 -0.97 -19.61
C LYS A 276 12.49 -0.43 -20.86
N SER A 277 13.81 -0.28 -20.86
CA SER A 277 14.56 0.21 -22.02
C SER A 277 14.57 -0.80 -23.17
N GLU A 278 14.71 -0.31 -24.39
CA GLU A 278 14.84 -1.16 -25.59
C GLU A 278 16.03 -2.11 -25.48
N PHE A 279 17.15 -1.62 -24.93
CA PHE A 279 18.34 -2.41 -24.66
C PHE A 279 18.05 -3.60 -23.74
N ALA A 280 17.37 -3.37 -22.62
CA ALA A 280 17.01 -4.44 -21.69
C ALA A 280 16.03 -5.44 -22.32
N SER A 281 15.08 -4.96 -23.11
CA SER A 281 14.14 -5.84 -23.81
C SER A 281 14.82 -6.70 -24.88
N ALA A 282 15.76 -6.13 -25.63
CA ALA A 282 16.58 -6.83 -26.64
C ALA A 282 17.41 -7.95 -26.00
N LEU A 283 17.97 -7.70 -24.82
CA LEU A 283 18.75 -8.70 -24.06
C LEU A 283 17.89 -9.64 -23.19
N LYS A 284 16.56 -9.46 -23.20
CA LYS A 284 15.58 -10.20 -22.37
C LYS A 284 15.88 -10.10 -20.87
N LEU A 285 16.32 -8.93 -20.40
CA LEU A 285 16.58 -8.62 -18.99
C LEU A 285 15.32 -8.25 -18.20
N ASP A 286 14.15 -8.32 -18.85
CA ASP A 286 12.82 -8.01 -18.33
C ASP A 286 11.94 -9.25 -18.14
N ARG A 287 12.44 -10.44 -18.51
CA ARG A 287 11.67 -11.71 -18.50
C ARG A 287 12.55 -12.95 -18.32
N GLY A 288 11.91 -14.05 -17.91
CA GLY A 288 12.57 -15.34 -17.75
C GLY A 288 13.68 -15.32 -16.69
N PHE A 289 14.63 -16.26 -16.80
CA PHE A 289 15.71 -16.41 -15.82
C PHE A 289 16.63 -15.18 -15.74
N ARG A 290 17.00 -14.59 -16.90
CA ARG A 290 17.84 -13.37 -16.92
C ARG A 290 17.15 -12.19 -16.23
N GLY A 291 15.86 -11.98 -16.52
CA GLY A 291 15.08 -10.97 -15.84
C GLY A 291 14.96 -11.23 -14.33
N TRP A 292 14.80 -12.49 -13.93
CA TRP A 292 14.79 -12.88 -12.52
C TRP A 292 16.13 -12.54 -11.82
N VAL A 293 17.27 -12.84 -12.44
CA VAL A 293 18.60 -12.50 -11.89
C VAL A 293 18.74 -10.99 -11.71
N VAL A 294 18.43 -10.21 -12.75
CA VAL A 294 18.52 -8.74 -12.70
C VAL A 294 17.58 -8.17 -11.64
N THR A 295 16.33 -8.64 -11.61
CA THR A 295 15.33 -8.22 -10.61
C THR A 295 15.82 -8.53 -9.21
N THR A 296 16.33 -9.74 -8.97
CA THR A 296 16.86 -10.15 -7.66
C THR A 296 18.06 -9.31 -7.25
N ALA A 297 18.97 -8.99 -8.18
CA ALA A 297 20.12 -8.13 -7.90
C ALA A 297 19.69 -6.71 -7.47
N PHE A 298 18.72 -6.11 -8.17
CA PHE A 298 18.18 -4.80 -7.79
C PHE A 298 17.42 -4.84 -6.46
N LEU A 299 16.72 -5.93 -6.14
CA LEU A 299 15.95 -6.03 -4.90
C LEU A 299 16.83 -6.29 -3.68
N LEU A 300 17.78 -7.24 -3.80
CA LEU A 300 18.57 -7.74 -2.68
C LEU A 300 19.90 -7.01 -2.51
N GLY A 301 20.54 -6.56 -3.60
CA GLY A 301 21.82 -5.84 -3.52
C GLY A 301 21.77 -4.63 -2.58
N PRO A 302 20.84 -3.68 -2.78
CA PRO A 302 20.72 -2.50 -1.93
C PRO A 302 19.83 -2.71 -0.69
N VAL A 303 19.38 -3.93 -0.38
CA VAL A 303 18.38 -4.17 0.69
C VAL A 303 18.83 -3.70 2.07
N VAL A 304 20.15 -3.64 2.28
CA VAL A 304 20.78 -3.11 3.51
C VAL A 304 20.53 -1.62 3.71
N LEU A 305 20.24 -0.87 2.65
CA LEU A 305 19.84 0.54 2.74
C LEU A 305 18.41 0.68 3.29
N LEU A 306 17.52 -0.26 2.93
CA LEU A 306 16.14 -0.27 3.43
C LEU A 306 16.10 -0.67 4.90
N PHE A 307 16.90 -1.67 5.28
CA PHE A 307 16.98 -2.18 6.65
C PHE A 307 18.37 -1.94 7.24
N HIS A 308 18.68 -0.66 7.44
CA HIS A 308 19.98 -0.17 7.89
C HIS A 308 20.35 -0.62 9.31
N LYS A 309 21.64 -0.52 9.65
CA LYS A 309 22.18 -1.02 10.93
C LYS A 309 21.47 -0.46 12.17
N PRO A 310 21.20 0.86 12.30
CA PRO A 310 20.45 1.40 13.43
C PRO A 310 19.08 0.74 13.59
N PHE A 311 18.36 0.48 12.50
CA PHE A 311 17.05 -0.16 12.56
C PHE A 311 17.14 -1.58 13.10
N MET A 312 18.13 -2.35 12.64
CA MET A 312 18.33 -3.71 13.13
C MET A 312 18.67 -3.75 14.62
N ALA A 313 19.55 -2.86 15.07
CA ALA A 313 20.05 -2.84 16.45
C ALA A 313 19.06 -2.23 17.45
N GLU A 314 18.38 -1.15 17.08
CA GLU A 314 17.57 -0.35 18.00
C GLU A 314 16.09 -0.71 17.99
N ILE A 315 15.62 -1.34 16.91
CA ILE A 315 14.21 -1.69 16.71
C ILE A 315 14.04 -3.20 16.70
N MET A 316 14.64 -3.88 15.72
CA MET A 316 14.32 -5.30 15.46
C MET A 316 14.76 -6.21 16.60
N VAL A 317 16.02 -6.12 17.04
CA VAL A 317 16.53 -6.98 18.12
C VAL A 317 15.78 -6.73 19.45
N PRO A 318 15.66 -5.49 19.97
CA PRO A 318 14.97 -5.26 21.23
C PRO A 318 13.49 -5.64 21.19
N PHE A 319 12.83 -5.49 20.03
CA PHE A 319 11.44 -5.91 19.86
C PHE A 319 11.28 -7.42 19.96
N THR A 320 12.17 -8.19 19.32
CA THR A 320 12.10 -9.66 19.39
C THR A 320 12.55 -10.23 20.73
N ASP A 321 13.42 -9.52 21.45
CA ASP A 321 13.86 -9.94 22.78
C ASP A 321 12.70 -9.89 23.77
N LEU A 322 11.77 -8.93 23.62
CA LEU A 322 10.50 -8.93 24.36
C LEU A 322 9.61 -10.16 24.07
N ILE A 323 9.61 -10.64 22.82
CA ILE A 323 8.76 -11.77 22.39
C ILE A 323 9.37 -13.11 22.82
N GLY A 324 10.69 -13.21 22.76
CA GLY A 324 11.46 -14.42 23.05
C GLY A 324 11.64 -14.73 24.54
N GLY A 325 11.48 -13.72 25.40
CA GLY A 325 11.77 -13.81 26.84
C GLY A 325 13.19 -13.40 27.16
#